data_AF-A0A553JGR5-F1
#
_entry.id   AF-A0A553JGR5-F1
#
_cell.length_a   1.000
_cell.length_b   1.000
_cell.length_c   1.000
_cell.angle_alpha   90.00
_cell.angle_beta   90.00
_cell.angle_gamma   90.00
#
_symmetry.space_group_name_H-M   'P 1'
#
loop_
_entity.id
_entity.type
_entity.pdbx_description
1 polymer ?
#
loop_
_entity_poly.entity_id
_entity_poly.type
_entity_poly.pdbx_seq_one_letter_code
_entity_poly.pdbx_strand_id
1 'polypeptide(L)'
;MTQLPNFDSLKWLAENNPEELERLQKKMCEEAIERCPESNKEQLISMHFHLEQQLSRCSNPFHRCYLAISIMNDKFIALNDIINNPNEFKKQNAKILSLPVKKL
;
A
#
# COMPACT_ATOMS: atom_id res chain seq x y z
N MET A 1 1.06 8.27 -18.04
CA MET A 1 1.46 7.07 -17.30
C MET A 1 2.72 6.56 -17.93
N THR A 2 3.70 6.22 -17.12
CA THR A 2 4.76 5.31 -17.52
C THR A 2 4.10 4.01 -17.98
N GLN A 3 4.37 3.61 -19.22
CA GLN A 3 3.85 2.38 -19.79
C GLN A 3 4.60 1.20 -19.17
N LEU A 4 3.86 0.17 -18.75
CA LEU A 4 4.48 -1.05 -18.24
C LEU A 4 5.22 -1.77 -19.39
N PRO A 5 6.54 -1.98 -19.28
CA PRO A 5 7.28 -2.77 -20.28
C PRO A 5 6.76 -4.21 -20.35
N ASN A 6 7.05 -4.88 -21.46
CA ASN A 6 6.75 -6.30 -21.59
C ASN A 6 7.59 -7.15 -20.61
N PHE A 7 7.18 -8.41 -20.43
CA PHE A 7 7.82 -9.32 -19.50
C PHE A 7 9.32 -9.50 -19.77
N ASP A 8 9.74 -9.67 -21.02
CA ASP A 8 11.14 -9.89 -21.36
C ASP A 8 12.02 -8.70 -20.99
N SER A 9 11.49 -7.48 -21.15
CA SER A 9 12.17 -6.25 -20.78
C SER A 9 12.29 -6.13 -19.25
N LEU A 10 11.24 -6.48 -18.51
CA LEU A 10 11.28 -6.51 -17.05
C LEU A 10 12.24 -7.57 -16.52
N LYS A 11 12.28 -8.75 -17.15
CA LYS A 11 13.23 -9.82 -16.82
C LYS A 11 14.66 -9.37 -17.09
N TRP A 12 14.91 -8.72 -18.23
CA TRP A 12 16.21 -8.16 -18.54
C TRP A 12 16.65 -7.12 -17.50
N LEU A 13 15.76 -6.22 -17.09
CA LEU A 13 16.03 -5.25 -16.03
C LEU A 13 16.34 -5.95 -14.70
N ALA A 14 15.58 -6.98 -14.32
CA ALA A 14 15.84 -7.72 -13.09
C ALA A 14 17.22 -8.38 -13.06
N GLU A 15 17.68 -8.90 -14.21
CA GLU A 15 18.97 -9.60 -14.35
C GLU A 15 20.16 -8.66 -14.51
N ASN A 16 19.99 -7.54 -15.22
CA ASN A 16 21.10 -6.68 -15.64
C ASN A 16 21.15 -5.33 -14.91
N ASN A 17 19.99 -4.81 -14.46
CA ASN A 17 19.92 -3.50 -13.81
C ASN A 17 18.76 -3.43 -12.79
N PRO A 18 18.88 -4.14 -11.64
CA PRO A 18 17.80 -4.27 -10.66
C PRO A 18 17.40 -2.92 -10.05
N GLU A 19 18.31 -1.96 -9.96
CA GLU A 19 18.00 -0.61 -9.47
C GLU A 19 17.06 0.15 -10.42
N GLU A 20 17.23 0.01 -11.74
CA GLU A 20 16.30 0.61 -12.71
C GLU A 20 14.91 -0.01 -12.63
N LEU A 21 14.83 -1.32 -12.36
CA LEU A 21 13.55 -1.98 -12.13
C LEU A 21 12.84 -1.43 -10.89
N GLU A 22 13.59 -1.20 -9.81
CA GLU A 22 13.06 -0.60 -8.57
C GLU A 22 12.63 0.86 -8.81
N ARG A 23 13.41 1.65 -9.55
CA ARG A 23 13.04 3.02 -9.95
C ARG A 23 11.75 3.03 -10.78
N LEU A 24 11.62 2.12 -11.74
CA LEU A 24 10.42 1.97 -12.55
C LEU A 24 9.20 1.62 -11.67
N GLN A 25 9.35 0.68 -10.75
CA GLN A 25 8.29 0.30 -9.81
C GLN A 25 7.83 1.51 -8.99
N LYS A 26 8.75 2.22 -8.33
CA LYS A 26 8.44 3.39 -7.49
C LYS A 26 7.72 4.47 -8.29
N LYS A 27 8.24 4.80 -9.47
CA LYS A 27 7.63 5.79 -10.37
C LYS A 27 6.19 5.42 -10.74
N MET A 28 5.94 4.15 -11.06
CA MET A 28 4.59 3.70 -11.40
C MET A 28 3.64 3.77 -10.20
N CYS A 29 4.11 3.47 -8.99
CA CYS A 29 3.33 3.62 -7.76
C CYS A 29 3.01 5.09 -7.45
N GLU A 30 3.99 5.98 -7.55
CA GLU A 30 3.81 7.43 -7.36
C GLU A 30 2.79 8.01 -8.35
N GLU A 31 2.93 7.67 -9.64
CA GLU A 31 1.97 8.10 -10.66
C GLU A 31 0.55 7.57 -10.40
N ALA A 32 0.41 6.39 -9.81
CA ALA A 32 -0.90 5.83 -9.45
C ALA A 32 -1.53 6.59 -8.28
N ILE A 33 -0.74 6.96 -7.27
CA ILE A 33 -1.18 7.75 -6.12
C ILE A 33 -1.58 9.16 -6.55
N GLU A 34 -0.78 9.82 -7.41
CA GLU A 34 -1.03 11.18 -7.89
C GLU A 34 -2.35 11.34 -8.66
N ARG A 35 -2.83 10.26 -9.28
CA ARG A 35 -4.08 10.26 -10.06
C ARG A 35 -5.32 10.01 -9.23
N CYS A 36 -5.16 9.59 -7.98
CA CYS A 36 -6.28 9.32 -7.10
C CYS A 36 -6.94 10.64 -6.68
N PRO A 37 -8.27 10.67 -6.44
CA PRO A 37 -8.92 11.82 -5.81
C PRO A 37 -8.23 12.20 -4.49
N GLU A 38 -8.14 13.50 -4.20
CA GLU A 38 -7.46 14.02 -3.01
C GLU A 38 -8.01 13.42 -1.70
N SER A 39 -9.30 13.08 -1.65
CA SER A 39 -9.93 12.42 -0.49
C SER A 39 -9.30 11.08 -0.11
N ASN A 40 -8.67 10.39 -1.07
CA ASN A 40 -8.11 9.05 -0.91
C ASN A 40 -6.57 9.06 -0.94
N LYS A 41 -5.97 10.16 -1.37
CA LYS A 41 -4.54 10.28 -1.62
C LYS A 41 -3.71 10.11 -0.35
N GLU A 42 -4.11 10.76 0.75
CA GLU A 42 -3.42 10.63 2.04
C GLU A 42 -3.40 9.18 2.55
N GLN A 43 -4.53 8.48 2.41
CA GLN A 43 -4.64 7.08 2.81
C GLN A 43 -3.76 6.17 1.94
N LEU A 44 -3.71 6.43 0.62
CA LEU A 44 -2.85 5.68 -0.30
C LEU A 44 -1.37 5.92 -0.03
N ILE A 45 -0.95 7.14 0.28
CA ILE A 45 0.44 7.47 0.66
C ILE A 45 0.83 6.68 1.92
N SER A 46 -0.02 6.72 2.95
CA SER A 46 0.20 5.99 4.20
C SER A 46 0.30 4.48 3.95
N MET A 47 -0.58 3.93 3.12
CA MET A 47 -0.57 2.50 2.76
C MET A 47 0.68 2.12 1.97
N HIS A 48 1.10 2.94 1.00
CA HIS A 48 2.32 2.72 0.22
C HIS A 48 3.56 2.76 1.12
N PHE A 49 3.65 3.74 2.03
CA PHE A 49 4.73 3.81 3.00
C PHE A 49 4.78 2.57 3.91
N HIS A 50 3.62 2.12 4.41
CA HIS A 50 3.53 0.93 5.23
C HIS A 50 4.01 -0.31 4.46
N LEU A 51 3.56 -0.48 3.21
CA LEU A 51 3.99 -1.57 2.34
C LEU A 51 5.51 -1.56 2.18
N GLU A 52 6.10 -0.44 1.75
CA GLU A 52 7.55 -0.32 1.55
C GLU A 52 8.35 -0.63 2.82
N GLN A 53 7.87 -0.16 3.98
CA GLN A 53 8.51 -0.45 5.25
C GLN A 53 8.50 -1.96 5.57
N GLN A 54 7.39 -2.66 5.33
CA GLN A 54 7.31 -4.10 5.51
C GLN A 54 8.22 -4.85 4.52
N LEU A 55 8.22 -4.44 3.25
CA LEU A 55 9.05 -5.06 2.23
C LEU A 55 10.55 -4.86 2.47
N SER A 56 10.97 -3.72 3.04
CA SER A 56 12.37 -3.46 3.41
C SER A 56 12.94 -4.44 4.44
N ARG A 57 12.07 -5.10 5.22
CA ARG A 57 12.43 -6.07 6.25
C ARG A 57 12.47 -7.51 5.71
N CYS A 58 12.09 -7.72 4.46
CA CYS A 58 12.08 -9.05 3.84
C CYS A 58 13.51 -9.51 3.53
N SER A 59 13.84 -10.72 3.96
CA SER A 59 15.16 -11.33 3.76
C SER A 59 15.38 -11.95 2.37
N ASN A 60 14.31 -12.17 1.60
CA ASN A 60 14.39 -12.75 0.26
C ASN A 60 13.21 -12.33 -0.64
N PRO A 61 13.33 -12.48 -1.97
CA PRO A 61 12.29 -12.09 -2.93
C PRO A 61 10.94 -12.81 -2.76
N PHE A 62 10.94 -14.10 -2.39
CA PHE A 62 9.70 -14.86 -2.20
C PHE A 62 8.90 -14.33 -1.00
N HIS A 63 9.58 -14.05 0.12
CA HIS A 63 8.95 -13.44 1.28
C HIS A 63 8.38 -12.06 0.91
N ARG A 64 9.12 -11.26 0.14
CA ARG A 64 8.65 -9.95 -0.36
C ARG A 64 7.37 -10.09 -1.19
N CYS A 65 7.33 -11.03 -2.13
CA CYS A 65 6.13 -11.29 -2.94
C CYS A 65 4.94 -11.75 -2.09
N TYR A 66 5.15 -12.73 -1.20
CA TYR A 66 4.10 -13.24 -0.33
C TYR A 66 3.52 -12.14 0.56
N LEU A 67 4.39 -11.33 1.18
CA LEU A 67 3.97 -10.27 2.09
C LEU A 67 3.19 -9.17 1.36
N ALA A 68 3.60 -8.80 0.15
CA ALA A 68 2.84 -7.85 -0.68
C ALA A 68 1.43 -8.37 -1.00
N ILE A 69 1.32 -9.64 -1.38
CA ILE A 69 0.01 -10.28 -1.66
C ILE A 69 -0.83 -10.36 -0.38
N SER A 70 -0.23 -10.71 0.76
CA SER A 70 -0.92 -10.78 2.05
C SER A 70 -1.52 -9.43 2.44
N ILE A 71 -0.72 -8.35 2.40
CA ILE A 71 -1.19 -6.99 2.73
C ILE A 71 -2.32 -6.56 1.79
N MET A 72 -2.21 -6.86 0.50
CA MET A 72 -3.27 -6.58 -0.48
C MET A 72 -4.54 -7.38 -0.16
N ASN A 73 -4.41 -8.65 0.16
CA ASN A 73 -5.55 -9.53 0.48
C ASN A 73 -6.26 -9.08 1.76
N ASP A 74 -5.54 -8.61 2.78
CA ASP A 74 -6.14 -8.05 3.99
C ASP A 74 -7.04 -6.84 3.68
N LYS A 75 -6.62 -5.99 2.74
CA LYS A 75 -7.45 -4.86 2.27
C LYS A 75 -8.67 -5.34 1.49
N PHE A 76 -8.53 -6.41 0.71
CA PHE A 76 -9.63 -6.99 -0.03
C PHE A 76 -10.69 -7.61 0.90
N ILE A 77 -10.26 -8.30 1.96
CA ILE A 77 -11.16 -8.81 3.00
C ILE A 77 -11.89 -7.65 3.70
N ALA A 78 -11.16 -6.61 4.11
CA ALA A 78 -11.77 -5.43 4.72
C ALA A 78 -12.81 -4.77 3.79
N LEU A 79 -12.51 -4.68 2.49
CA LEU A 79 -13.46 -4.17 1.49
C LEU A 79 -14.71 -5.06 1.41
N ASN A 80 -14.53 -6.37 1.34
CA ASN A 80 -15.63 -7.34 1.34
C ASN A 80 -16.53 -7.17 2.58
N ASP A 81 -15.94 -6.97 3.76
CA ASP A 81 -16.69 -6.77 5.00
C ASP A 81 -17.45 -5.44 4.99
N ILE A 82 -16.84 -4.36 4.48
CA ILE A 82 -17.51 -3.05 4.35
C ILE A 82 -18.70 -3.14 3.40
N ILE A 83 -18.56 -3.85 2.28
CA ILE A 83 -19.61 -3.98 1.26
C ILE A 83 -20.77 -4.83 1.80
N ASN A 84 -20.47 -5.98 2.42
CA ASN A 84 -21.49 -6.92 2.88
C ASN A 84 -22.10 -6.55 4.24
N ASN A 85 -21.33 -5.92 5.13
CA ASN A 85 -21.72 -5.59 6.51
C ASN A 85 -21.46 -4.11 6.88
N PRO A 86 -21.96 -3.13 6.10
CA PRO A 86 -21.62 -1.71 6.29
C PRO A 86 -22.05 -1.14 7.65
N ASN A 87 -23.13 -1.67 8.23
CA ASN A 87 -23.65 -1.23 9.52
C ASN A 87 -22.77 -1.69 10.70
N GLU A 88 -22.12 -2.85 10.59
CA GLU A 88 -21.20 -3.32 11.62
C GLU A 88 -19.90 -2.55 11.61
N PHE A 89 -19.37 -2.25 10.41
CA PHE A 89 -18.20 -1.41 10.25
C PHE A 89 -18.38 -0.02 10.90
N LYS A 90 -19.54 0.62 10.69
CA LYS A 90 -19.87 1.92 11.30
C LYS A 90 -20.01 1.88 12.83
N LYS A 91 -20.26 0.72 13.43
CA LYS A 91 -20.37 0.56 14.89
C LYS A 91 -19.02 0.50 15.58
N GLN A 92 -17.93 0.16 14.86
CA GLN A 92 -16.57 0.03 15.41
C GLN A 92 -15.85 1.39 15.58
N ASN A 93 -16.57 2.42 16.02
CA ASN A 93 -15.94 3.70 16.36
C ASN A 93 -15.45 3.67 17.82
N ALA A 94 -14.17 3.96 18.02
CA ALA A 94 -13.62 4.10 19.37
C ALA A 94 -14.26 5.28 20.10
N LYS A 95 -14.55 5.11 21.39
CA LYS A 95 -15.06 6.20 22.23
C LYS A 95 -13.96 7.25 22.40
N ILE A 96 -14.14 8.43 21.80
CA ILE A 96 -13.24 9.56 22.00
C ILE A 96 -13.35 10.01 23.46
N LEU A 97 -12.27 9.87 24.21
CA LEU A 97 -12.16 10.35 25.59
C LEU A 97 -11.43 11.69 25.57
N SER A 98 -12.10 12.75 26.02
CA SER A 98 -11.47 14.05 26.21
C SER A 98 -10.52 13.98 27.40
N LEU A 99 -9.23 14.25 27.18
CA LEU A 99 -8.26 14.37 28.26
C LEU A 99 -8.48 15.70 28.99
N PRO A 100 -8.59 15.71 30.33
CA PRO A 100 -8.73 16.95 31.09
C PRO A 100 -7.44 17.76 31.00
N VAL A 101 -7.58 19.06 30.71
CA VAL A 101 -6.45 20.00 30.69
C VAL A 101 -5.89 20.11 32.11
N LYS A 102 -4.62 19.79 32.29
CA LYS A 102 -3.92 19.94 33.58
C LYS A 102 -3.94 21.43 33.94
N LYS A 103 -4.67 21.81 34.99
CA LYS A 103 -4.60 23.17 35.54
C LYS A 103 -3.18 23.38 36.06
N LEU A 104 -2.48 24.36 35.47
CA LEU A 104 -1.22 24.93 35.96
C LEU A 104 -1.47 25.72 37.24
#